data_AF-A0A4Q3ACJ4-F1
#
_entry.id   AF-A0A4Q3ACJ4-F1
#
_cell.length_a   1.000
_cell.length_b   1.000
_cell.length_c   1.000
_cell.angle_alpha   90.00
_cell.angle_beta   90.00
_cell.angle_gamma   90.00
#
_symmetry.space_group_name_H-M   'P 1'
#
loop_
_entity.id
_entity.type
_entity.pdbx_description
1 polymer ?
#
loop_
_entity_poly.entity_id
_entity_poly.type
_entity_poly.pdbx_seq_one_letter_code
_entity_poly.pdbx_strand_id
1 'polypeptide(L)'
;MREETIVILAWFGMMFVTFCVAIWYLNRPDPSQRVLEQAIAAAGAAVVASVGPTRMETAQATVSAAARPVDPTQGTRPLIYMACPYTSTLPEEVEARVRAFAVKAGEIERKQQVHIVSPVLNHLVLQHAKLPSDWEYWRSYSLTLLTRCDGLYVLRLPGWATSTGVTGEIAAATEMKIPITYLDP
;
A
#
# COMPACT_ATOMS: atom_id res chain seq x y z
N MET A 1 -45.76 34.41 -37.63
CA MET A 1 -45.57 34.04 -36.20
C MET A 1 -45.89 32.57 -35.86
N ARG A 2 -46.57 31.77 -36.71
CA ARG A 2 -46.82 30.34 -36.39
C ARG A 2 -45.80 29.35 -36.97
N GLU A 3 -45.18 29.66 -38.11
CA GLU A 3 -44.25 28.74 -38.78
C GLU A 3 -42.86 28.70 -38.13
N GLU A 4 -42.33 29.86 -37.69
CA GLU A 4 -41.01 29.94 -37.05
C GLU A 4 -40.96 29.19 -35.71
N THR A 5 -42.05 29.20 -34.94
CA THR A 5 -42.18 28.46 -33.68
C THR A 5 -42.16 26.95 -33.89
N ILE A 6 -42.74 26.46 -35.00
CA ILE A 6 -42.74 25.02 -35.33
C ILE A 6 -41.34 24.56 -35.71
N VAL A 7 -40.60 25.37 -36.46
CA VAL A 7 -39.21 25.08 -36.81
C VAL A 7 -38.33 25.04 -35.55
N ILE A 8 -38.45 26.03 -34.66
CA ILE A 8 -37.67 26.07 -33.42
C ILE A 8 -37.98 24.85 -32.51
N LEU A 9 -39.26 24.48 -32.36
CA LEU A 9 -39.64 23.29 -31.59
C LEU A 9 -39.14 21.98 -32.22
N ALA A 10 -39.10 21.88 -33.55
CA ALA A 10 -38.53 20.73 -34.26
C ALA A 10 -37.01 20.61 -34.03
N TRP A 11 -36.28 21.74 -34.01
CA TRP A 11 -34.85 21.78 -33.70
C TRP A 11 -34.56 21.37 -32.25
N PHE A 12 -35.34 21.87 -31.28
CA PHE A 12 -35.21 21.45 -29.88
C PHE A 12 -35.54 19.95 -29.68
N GLY A 13 -36.54 19.43 -30.38
CA GLY A 13 -36.86 18.00 -30.36
C GLY A 13 -35.73 17.13 -30.91
N MET A 14 -35.11 17.54 -32.03
CA MET A 14 -34.02 16.80 -32.66
C MET A 14 -32.74 16.81 -31.79
N MET A 15 -32.44 17.94 -31.14
CA MET A 15 -31.33 18.06 -30.18
C MET A 15 -31.55 17.23 -28.92
N PHE A 16 -32.80 17.16 -28.43
CA PHE A 16 -33.13 16.32 -27.27
C PHE A 16 -32.95 14.83 -27.57
N VAL A 17 -33.37 14.36 -28.75
CA VAL A 17 -33.18 12.97 -29.17
C VAL A 17 -31.70 12.60 -29.29
N THR A 18 -30.88 13.49 -29.88
CA THR A 18 -29.42 13.24 -29.98
C THR A 18 -28.74 13.24 -28.62
N PHE A 19 -29.15 14.12 -27.70
CA PHE A 19 -28.64 14.15 -26.34
C PHE A 19 -29.01 12.88 -25.55
N CYS A 20 -30.26 12.40 -25.67
CA CYS A 20 -30.69 11.15 -25.04
C CYS A 20 -29.94 9.92 -25.59
N VAL A 21 -29.69 9.85 -26.90
CA VAL A 21 -28.91 8.76 -27.51
C VAL A 21 -27.44 8.81 -27.05
N ALA A 22 -26.85 9.99 -26.93
CA ALA A 22 -25.49 10.15 -26.42
C ALA A 22 -25.37 9.72 -24.94
N ILE A 23 -26.31 10.13 -24.07
CA ILE A 23 -26.35 9.66 -22.68
C ILE A 23 -26.53 8.14 -22.62
N TRP A 24 -27.40 7.58 -23.46
CA TRP A 24 -27.59 6.13 -23.51
C TRP A 24 -26.32 5.40 -23.98
N TYR A 25 -25.60 5.94 -24.96
CA TYR A 25 -24.36 5.36 -25.46
C TYR A 25 -23.21 5.46 -24.45
N LEU A 26 -23.12 6.56 -23.70
CA LEU A 26 -22.12 6.78 -22.66
C LEU A 26 -22.39 5.95 -21.38
N ASN A 27 -23.66 5.66 -21.09
CA ASN A 27 -24.07 4.80 -19.97
C ASN A 27 -24.35 3.35 -20.38
N ARG A 28 -23.89 2.91 -21.56
CA ARG A 28 -24.01 1.50 -21.94
C ARG A 28 -23.13 0.67 -21.01
N PRO A 29 -23.69 -0.30 -20.27
CA PRO A 29 -22.89 -1.20 -19.46
C PRO A 29 -21.96 -2.00 -20.37
N ASP A 30 -20.67 -2.04 -20.03
CA ASP A 30 -19.62 -2.72 -20.78
C ASP A 30 -19.99 -4.21 -20.91
N PRO A 31 -20.09 -4.77 -22.14
CA PRO A 31 -20.38 -6.18 -22.34
C PRO A 31 -19.36 -7.11 -21.66
N SER A 32 -18.12 -6.66 -21.41
CA SER A 32 -17.11 -7.43 -20.68
C SER A 32 -17.44 -7.59 -19.18
N GLN A 33 -18.11 -6.60 -18.57
CA GLN A 33 -18.53 -6.68 -17.17
C GLN A 33 -19.67 -7.68 -16.97
N ARG A 34 -20.60 -7.81 -17.93
CA ARG A 34 -21.66 -8.82 -17.85
C ARG A 34 -21.11 -10.24 -17.94
N VAL A 35 -20.08 -10.46 -18.74
CA VAL A 35 -19.39 -11.76 -18.83
C VAL A 35 -18.65 -12.06 -17.52
N LEU A 36 -18.00 -11.06 -16.91
CA LEU A 36 -17.36 -11.21 -15.61
C LEU A 36 -18.37 -11.48 -14.48
N GLU A 37 -19.48 -10.75 -14.44
CA GLU A 37 -20.57 -10.97 -13.47
C GLU A 37 -21.22 -12.35 -13.65
N GLN A 38 -21.47 -12.78 -14.88
CA GLN A 38 -21.98 -14.12 -15.17
C GLN A 38 -20.98 -15.22 -14.80
N ALA A 39 -19.69 -15.00 -15.04
CA ALA A 39 -18.63 -15.92 -14.64
C ALA A 39 -18.49 -16.01 -13.12
N ILE A 40 -18.56 -14.88 -12.40
CA ILE A 40 -18.54 -14.84 -10.93
C ILE A 40 -19.80 -15.50 -10.35
N ALA A 41 -20.98 -15.25 -10.93
CA ALA A 41 -22.23 -15.88 -10.51
C ALA A 41 -22.23 -17.40 -10.74
N ALA A 42 -21.73 -17.85 -11.90
CA ALA A 42 -21.59 -19.27 -12.22
C ALA A 42 -20.55 -19.95 -11.31
N ALA A 43 -19.42 -19.29 -11.02
CA ALA A 43 -18.41 -19.80 -10.10
C ALA A 43 -18.93 -19.85 -8.65
N GLY A 44 -19.70 -18.83 -8.21
CA GLY A 44 -20.35 -18.80 -6.91
C GLY A 44 -21.39 -19.90 -6.75
N ALA A 45 -22.21 -20.16 -7.77
CA ALA A 45 -23.19 -21.24 -7.75
C ALA A 45 -22.52 -22.64 -7.69
N ALA A 46 -21.40 -22.83 -8.39
CA ALA A 46 -20.64 -24.09 -8.37
C ALA A 46 -19.97 -24.35 -7.00
N VAL A 47 -19.44 -23.31 -6.34
CA VAL A 47 -18.89 -23.42 -4.98
C VAL A 47 -19.99 -23.75 -3.98
N VAL A 48 -21.15 -23.09 -4.05
CA VAL A 48 -22.28 -23.34 -3.14
C VAL A 48 -22.88 -24.75 -3.33
N ALA A 49 -22.88 -25.29 -4.55
CA ALA A 49 -23.42 -26.63 -4.83
C ALA A 49 -22.48 -27.79 -4.40
N SER A 50 -21.18 -27.52 -4.19
CA SER A 50 -20.21 -28.54 -3.75
C SER A 50 -20.03 -28.62 -2.23
N VAL A 51 -20.58 -27.64 -1.50
CA VAL A 51 -20.60 -27.63 -0.03
C VAL A 51 -21.97 -28.13 0.39
N GLY A 52 -22.09 -29.43 0.65
CA GLY A 52 -23.27 -30.02 1.30
C GLY A 52 -23.58 -29.32 2.63
N PRO A 53 -24.79 -29.49 3.22
CA PRO A 53 -25.24 -28.69 4.35
C PRO A 53 -24.38 -28.96 5.59
N THR A 54 -23.29 -28.24 5.75
CA THR A 54 -22.43 -28.26 6.92
C THR A 54 -23.01 -27.30 7.95
N ARG A 55 -23.87 -27.87 8.80
CA ARG A 55 -24.01 -27.53 10.23
C ARG A 55 -23.84 -26.04 10.55
N MET A 56 -24.75 -25.20 10.05
CA MET A 56 -24.97 -23.86 10.58
C MET A 56 -25.75 -23.95 11.89
N GLU A 57 -25.10 -24.43 12.96
CA GLU A 57 -25.51 -24.23 14.35
C GLU A 57 -24.40 -24.80 15.23
N THR A 58 -23.84 -23.97 16.12
CA THR A 58 -22.64 -24.18 16.99
C THR A 58 -21.28 -23.61 16.53
N ALA A 59 -21.26 -22.44 15.88
CA ALA A 59 -20.07 -21.58 15.83
C ALA A 59 -20.25 -20.28 16.65
N GLN A 60 -20.95 -20.34 17.78
CA GLN A 60 -20.74 -19.42 18.89
C GLN A 60 -19.91 -20.15 19.95
N ALA A 61 -18.66 -20.41 19.60
CA ALA A 61 -17.64 -20.89 20.52
C ALA A 61 -16.46 -19.91 20.39
N THR A 62 -16.48 -18.90 21.26
CA THR A 62 -15.30 -18.19 21.76
C THR A 62 -14.18 -17.93 20.74
N VAL A 63 -14.27 -16.79 20.03
CA VAL A 63 -13.03 -16.10 19.66
C VAL A 63 -12.55 -15.41 20.95
N SER A 64 -11.97 -16.20 21.85
CA SER A 64 -11.27 -15.68 23.02
C SER A 64 -10.06 -14.92 22.52
N ALA A 65 -9.93 -13.67 22.95
CA ALA A 65 -8.86 -12.74 22.65
C ALA A 65 -7.51 -13.15 23.27
N ALA A 66 -7.08 -14.38 23.03
CA ALA A 66 -5.73 -14.82 23.35
C ALA A 66 -5.01 -14.99 22.01
N ALA A 67 -4.31 -13.93 21.58
CA ALA A 67 -3.17 -14.09 20.71
C ALA A 67 -2.36 -15.28 21.26
N ARG A 68 -2.12 -16.29 20.43
CA ARG A 68 -1.31 -17.44 20.81
C ARG A 68 -0.03 -16.89 21.44
N PRO A 69 0.32 -17.23 22.70
CA PRO A 69 1.54 -16.71 23.30
C PRO A 69 2.70 -17.12 22.40
N VAL A 70 3.27 -16.14 21.71
CA VAL A 70 4.56 -16.34 21.05
C VAL A 70 5.52 -16.49 22.22
N ASP A 71 6.07 -17.67 22.37
CA ASP A 71 7.13 -17.92 23.35
C ASP A 71 8.32 -17.00 23.01
N PRO A 72 8.58 -15.94 23.80
CA PRO A 72 9.64 -14.99 23.49
C PRO A 72 11.04 -15.62 23.68
N THR A 73 11.12 -16.84 24.20
CA THR A 73 12.38 -17.55 24.46
C THR A 73 12.86 -18.39 23.27
N GLN A 74 12.09 -18.48 22.19
CA GLN A 74 12.56 -19.08 20.93
C GLN A 74 13.42 -18.10 20.13
N GLY A 75 14.75 -18.15 20.34
CA GLY A 75 15.79 -17.80 19.35
C GLY A 75 15.51 -16.59 18.46
N THR A 76 14.98 -15.49 19.03
CA THR A 76 14.60 -14.32 18.25
C THR A 76 15.84 -13.59 17.74
N ARG A 77 15.84 -13.29 16.45
CA ARG A 77 16.89 -12.49 15.81
C ARG A 77 16.67 -11.00 16.14
N PRO A 78 17.73 -10.19 16.30
CA PRO A 78 17.59 -8.76 16.48
C PRO A 78 16.78 -8.12 15.33
N LEU A 79 15.90 -7.19 15.67
CA LEU A 79 15.14 -6.39 14.73
C LEU A 79 15.85 -5.05 14.52
N ILE A 80 16.27 -4.78 13.30
CA ILE A 80 17.04 -3.59 12.95
C ILE A 80 16.20 -2.69 12.06
N TYR A 81 16.06 -1.42 12.47
CA TYR A 81 15.49 -0.39 11.62
C TYR A 81 16.54 0.04 10.60
N MET A 82 16.22 0.01 9.32
CA MET A 82 17.14 0.50 8.28
C MET A 82 16.60 1.76 7.61
N ALA A 83 17.39 2.83 7.65
CA ALA A 83 17.09 4.14 7.09
C ALA A 83 17.89 4.39 5.81
N CYS A 84 17.25 4.99 4.81
CA CYS A 84 17.92 5.58 3.65
C CYS A 84 17.10 6.76 3.12
N PRO A 85 17.71 7.72 2.40
CA PRO A 85 16.93 8.74 1.72
C PRO A 85 15.98 8.09 0.70
N TYR A 86 14.72 8.52 0.70
CA TYR A 86 13.68 7.99 -0.18
C TYR A 86 13.30 9.03 -1.25
N THR A 87 12.70 10.15 -0.82
CA THR A 87 12.09 11.16 -1.70
C THR A 87 13.08 11.79 -2.69
N SER A 88 12.71 11.79 -3.97
CA SER A 88 13.38 12.55 -5.04
C SER A 88 12.32 13.13 -5.99
N THR A 89 12.69 14.20 -6.71
CA THR A 89 11.91 14.72 -7.84
C THR A 89 11.97 13.81 -9.06
N LEU A 90 12.96 12.92 -9.11
CA LEU A 90 13.22 12.00 -10.21
C LEU A 90 12.80 10.58 -9.81
N PRO A 91 11.75 9.99 -10.44
CA PRO A 91 11.27 8.66 -10.11
C PRO A 91 12.35 7.57 -10.19
N GLU A 92 13.25 7.67 -11.17
CA GLU A 92 14.37 6.75 -11.36
C GLU A 92 15.35 6.74 -10.18
N GLU A 93 15.53 7.88 -9.49
CA GLU A 93 16.36 7.94 -8.29
C GLU A 93 15.69 7.24 -7.11
N VAL A 94 14.36 7.35 -6.99
CA VAL A 94 13.60 6.62 -5.96
C VAL A 94 13.76 5.12 -6.16
N GLU A 95 13.56 4.64 -7.39
CA GLU A 95 13.74 3.22 -7.73
C GLU A 95 15.18 2.75 -7.49
N ALA A 96 16.18 3.56 -7.83
CA ALA A 96 17.59 3.25 -7.56
C ALA A 96 17.88 3.15 -6.06
N ARG A 97 17.33 4.05 -5.25
CA ARG A 97 17.47 4.05 -3.78
C ARG A 97 16.79 2.84 -3.16
N VAL A 98 15.55 2.54 -3.54
CA VAL A 98 14.80 1.36 -3.05
C VAL A 98 15.53 0.07 -3.43
N ARG A 99 16.08 -0.01 -4.64
CA ARG A 99 16.89 -1.16 -5.06
C ARG A 99 18.16 -1.31 -4.23
N ALA A 100 18.91 -0.22 -4.03
CA ALA A 100 20.12 -0.23 -3.22
C ALA A 100 19.82 -0.63 -1.77
N PHE A 101 18.73 -0.11 -1.21
CA PHE A 101 18.20 -0.49 0.08
C PHE A 101 17.92 -2.00 0.15
N ALA A 102 17.15 -2.54 -0.80
CA ALA A 102 16.74 -3.94 -0.79
C ALA A 102 17.94 -4.90 -0.91
N VAL A 103 18.91 -4.58 -1.79
CA VAL A 103 20.15 -5.35 -1.94
C VAL A 103 20.93 -5.38 -0.62
N LYS A 104 21.13 -4.22 0.01
CA LYS A 104 21.89 -4.12 1.25
C LYS A 104 21.17 -4.78 2.43
N ALA A 105 19.85 -4.62 2.53
CA ALA A 105 19.04 -5.29 3.55
C ALA A 105 19.18 -6.81 3.45
N GLY A 106 19.01 -7.39 2.26
CA GLY A 106 19.18 -8.83 2.04
C GLY A 106 20.61 -9.32 2.32
N GLU A 107 21.62 -8.52 2.00
CA GLU A 107 23.02 -8.81 2.34
C GLU A 107 23.21 -8.92 3.87
N ILE A 108 22.65 -7.96 4.61
CA ILE A 108 22.77 -7.85 6.07
C ILE A 108 22.01 -8.98 6.76
N GLU A 109 20.75 -9.24 6.39
CA GLU A 109 19.96 -10.32 7.01
C GLU A 109 20.67 -11.67 6.86
N ARG A 110 21.21 -11.95 5.66
CA ARG A 110 21.94 -13.19 5.38
C ARG A 110 23.21 -13.31 6.24
N LYS A 111 23.99 -12.23 6.36
CA LYS A 111 25.31 -12.25 7.02
C LYS A 111 25.24 -12.12 8.54
N GLN A 112 24.31 -11.31 9.05
CA GLN A 112 24.28 -10.91 10.46
C GLN A 112 23.17 -11.62 11.26
N GLN A 113 22.32 -12.42 10.61
CA GLN A 113 21.20 -13.11 11.27
C GLN A 113 20.29 -12.13 12.03
N VAL A 114 19.99 -10.99 11.40
CA VAL A 114 19.04 -9.98 11.89
C VAL A 114 17.83 -9.92 10.97
N HIS A 115 16.76 -9.26 11.41
CA HIS A 115 15.63 -8.90 10.57
C HIS A 115 15.62 -7.38 10.33
N ILE A 116 15.34 -6.97 9.09
CA ILE A 116 15.31 -5.56 8.70
C ILE A 116 13.86 -5.09 8.60
N VAL A 117 13.59 -3.92 9.16
CA VAL A 117 12.31 -3.22 8.98
C VAL A 117 12.55 -1.77 8.58
N SER A 118 11.68 -1.22 7.73
CA SER A 118 11.77 0.16 7.27
C SER A 118 10.47 0.62 6.59
N PRO A 119 10.07 1.91 6.71
CA PRO A 119 9.05 2.50 5.86
C PRO A 119 9.36 2.43 4.37
N VAL A 120 10.64 2.33 3.98
CA VAL A 120 11.05 2.17 2.58
C VAL A 120 10.42 0.92 1.95
N LEU A 121 10.16 -0.13 2.75
CA LEU A 121 9.48 -1.34 2.27
C LEU A 121 8.03 -1.09 1.82
N ASN A 122 7.38 -0.01 2.31
CA ASN A 122 6.05 0.39 1.84
C ASN A 122 6.08 1.05 0.45
N HIS A 123 7.23 1.14 -0.20
CA HIS A 123 7.31 1.54 -1.59
C HIS A 123 6.37 0.72 -2.50
N LEU A 124 6.26 -0.60 -2.27
CA LEU A 124 5.31 -1.44 -3.00
C LEU A 124 3.85 -1.04 -2.73
N VAL A 125 3.51 -0.67 -1.49
CA VAL A 125 2.16 -0.19 -1.15
C VAL A 125 1.86 1.13 -1.87
N LEU A 126 2.82 2.05 -1.90
CA LEU A 126 2.71 3.34 -2.58
C LEU A 126 2.52 3.22 -4.10
N GLN A 127 2.99 2.13 -4.70
CA GLN A 127 2.74 1.84 -6.12
C GLN A 127 1.28 1.45 -6.41
N HIS A 128 0.53 1.00 -5.40
CA HIS A 128 -0.83 0.49 -5.55
C HIS A 128 -1.90 1.29 -4.79
N ALA A 129 -1.50 2.20 -3.91
CA ALA A 129 -2.41 3.02 -3.11
C ALA A 129 -1.96 4.49 -3.10
N LYS A 130 -2.94 5.41 -3.20
CA LYS A 130 -2.69 6.85 -3.05
C LYS A 130 -2.56 7.19 -1.57
N LEU A 131 -1.33 7.21 -1.08
CA LEU A 131 -1.00 7.72 0.25
C LEU A 131 -0.03 8.90 0.11
N PRO A 132 -0.02 9.84 1.07
CA PRO A 132 1.00 10.88 1.11
C PRO A 132 2.40 10.25 1.22
N SER A 133 3.40 10.86 0.58
CA SER A 133 4.80 10.41 0.61
C SER A 133 5.70 11.31 1.45
N ASP A 134 5.11 12.30 2.12
CA ASP A 134 5.80 13.25 2.98
C ASP A 134 6.16 12.68 4.36
N TRP A 135 7.16 13.31 4.97
CA TRP A 135 7.66 12.90 6.27
C TRP A 135 6.59 13.04 7.36
N GLU A 136 5.74 14.07 7.30
CA GLU A 136 4.72 14.35 8.31
C GLU A 136 3.74 13.18 8.46
N TYR A 137 3.30 12.59 7.34
CA TYR A 137 2.47 11.40 7.35
C TYR A 137 3.21 10.17 7.89
N TRP A 138 4.43 9.91 7.39
CA TRP A 138 5.18 8.68 7.71
C TRP A 138 5.91 8.72 9.05
N ARG A 139 6.09 9.90 9.67
CA ARG A 139 6.84 10.07 10.91
C ARG A 139 6.31 9.18 12.02
N SER A 140 5.00 9.17 12.23
CA SER A 140 4.38 8.38 13.30
C SER A 140 4.67 6.88 13.13
N TYR A 141 4.54 6.37 11.91
CA TYR A 141 4.84 4.99 11.56
C TYR A 141 6.34 4.67 11.73
N SER A 142 7.21 5.54 11.21
CA SER A 142 8.67 5.41 11.27
C SER A 142 9.16 5.31 12.72
N LEU A 143 8.71 6.24 13.56
CA LEU A 143 9.05 6.24 14.99
C LEU A 143 8.48 5.03 15.73
N THR A 144 7.25 4.62 15.41
CA THR A 144 6.61 3.42 15.98
C THR A 144 7.41 2.16 15.67
N LEU A 145 7.92 2.02 14.44
CA LEU A 145 8.81 0.92 14.09
C LEU A 145 10.14 1.03 14.85
N LEU A 146 10.79 2.20 14.79
CA LEU A 146 12.09 2.45 15.40
C LEU A 146 12.09 2.14 16.90
N THR A 147 11.05 2.51 17.65
CA THR A 147 10.95 2.26 19.11
C THR A 147 10.93 0.77 19.48
N ARG A 148 10.70 -0.13 18.52
CA ARG A 148 10.64 -1.58 18.71
C ARG A 148 11.89 -2.30 18.21
N CYS A 149 12.85 -1.57 17.65
CA CYS A 149 14.06 -2.12 17.06
C CYS A 149 15.21 -2.11 18.07
N ASP A 150 16.12 -3.06 17.92
CA ASP A 150 17.35 -3.20 18.69
C ASP A 150 18.47 -2.27 18.20
N GLY A 151 18.31 -1.67 17.01
CA GLY A 151 19.28 -0.77 16.41
C GLY A 151 18.74 -0.03 15.19
N LEU A 152 19.43 1.06 14.85
CA LEU A 152 19.23 1.87 13.64
C LEU A 152 20.45 1.72 12.72
N TYR A 153 20.23 1.22 11.52
CA TYR A 153 21.22 1.16 10.45
C TYR A 153 20.94 2.26 9.42
N VAL A 154 21.90 3.14 9.17
CA VAL A 154 21.76 4.26 8.22
C VAL A 154 22.56 3.95 6.95
N LEU A 155 21.87 3.66 5.85
CA LEU A 155 22.50 3.51 4.54
C LEU A 155 22.80 4.87 3.91
N ARG A 156 24.09 5.19 3.78
CA ARG A 156 24.61 6.48 3.35
C ARG A 156 24.53 6.70 1.83
N LEU A 157 23.35 6.55 1.24
CA LEU A 157 23.11 6.92 -0.16
C LEU A 157 23.22 8.45 -0.35
N PRO A 158 23.49 8.95 -1.57
CA PRO A 158 23.53 10.38 -1.84
C PRO A 158 22.28 11.11 -1.33
N GLY A 159 22.51 12.16 -0.52
CA GLY A 159 21.44 12.94 0.13
C GLY A 159 20.99 12.43 1.50
N TRP A 160 21.62 11.39 2.08
CA TRP A 160 21.25 10.89 3.42
C TRP A 160 21.37 11.97 4.51
N ALA A 161 22.45 12.76 4.48
CA ALA A 161 22.76 13.76 5.51
C ALA A 161 21.82 14.96 5.48
N THR A 162 21.12 15.19 4.37
CA THR A 162 20.15 16.28 4.18
C THR A 162 18.70 15.79 4.15
N SER A 163 18.47 14.48 4.29
CA SER A 163 17.14 13.91 4.27
C SER A 163 16.41 14.19 5.59
N THR A 164 15.27 14.87 5.52
CA THR A 164 14.42 15.16 6.69
C THR A 164 14.02 13.89 7.44
N GLY A 165 13.68 12.82 6.72
CA GLY A 165 13.32 11.54 7.34
C GLY A 165 14.50 10.88 8.05
N VAL A 166 15.62 10.69 7.36
CA VAL A 166 16.82 10.04 7.94
C VAL A 166 17.37 10.83 9.13
N THR A 167 17.47 12.15 9.02
CA THR A 167 17.95 13.00 10.12
C THR A 167 16.98 12.99 11.31
N GLY A 168 15.67 12.96 11.06
CA GLY A 168 14.64 12.81 12.09
C GLY A 168 14.72 11.46 12.81
N GLU A 169 14.97 10.38 12.08
CA GLU A 169 15.16 9.03 12.62
C GLU A 169 16.45 8.93 13.46
N ILE A 170 17.56 9.51 12.99
CA ILE A 170 18.82 9.57 13.74
C ILE A 170 18.64 10.34 15.06
N ALA A 171 17.96 11.49 15.01
CA ALA A 171 17.68 12.28 16.20
C ALA A 171 16.84 11.49 17.21
N ALA A 172 15.78 10.82 16.74
CA ALA A 172 14.92 10.00 17.58
C ALA A 172 15.66 8.78 18.18
N ALA A 173 16.47 8.08 17.38
CA ALA A 173 17.29 6.98 17.88
C ALA A 173 18.28 7.44 18.94
N THR A 174 18.90 8.61 18.75
CA THR A 174 19.82 9.22 19.72
C THR A 174 19.10 9.52 21.04
N GLU A 175 17.91 10.12 20.98
CA GLU A 175 17.09 10.41 22.17
C GLU A 175 16.69 9.14 22.92
N MET A 176 16.30 8.10 22.18
CA MET A 176 15.92 6.80 22.73
C MET A 176 17.10 5.91 23.13
N LYS A 177 18.35 6.35 22.90
CA LYS A 177 19.58 5.58 23.11
C LYS A 177 19.62 4.26 22.32
N ILE A 178 18.98 4.23 21.15
CA ILE A 178 19.04 3.10 20.22
C ILE A 178 20.42 3.16 19.51
N PRO A 179 21.18 2.05 19.47
CA PRO A 179 22.47 2.01 18.78
C PRO A 179 22.36 2.39 17.30
N ILE A 180 23.27 3.23 16.80
CA ILE A 180 23.28 3.70 15.41
C ILE A 180 24.53 3.17 14.70
N THR A 181 24.34 2.50 13.57
CA THR A 181 25.40 2.02 12.68
C THR A 181 25.27 2.67 11.31
N TYR A 182 26.35 3.27 10.80
CA TYR A 182 26.39 3.82 9.45
C TYR A 182 26.92 2.80 8.45
N LEU A 183 26.25 2.68 7.31
CA LEU A 183 26.56 1.71 6.26
C LEU A 183 26.87 2.43 4.95
N ASP A 184 27.80 1.85 4.19
CA ASP A 184 28.09 2.26 2.82
C ASP A 184 27.32 1.40 1.80
N PRO A 185 27.06 1.93 0.59
CA PRO A 185 26.39 1.22 -0.50
C PRO A 185 27.02 -0.14 -0.83
#